data_AF-A0A8T4SHP9-F1
#
_entry.id   AF-A0A8T4SHP9-F1
#
_cell.length_a   1.000
_cell.length_b   1.000
_cell.length_c   1.000
_cell.angle_alpha   90.00
_cell.angle_beta   90.00
_cell.angle_gamma   90.00
#
_symmetry.space_group_name_H-M   'P 1'
#
loop_
_entity.id
_entity.type
_entity.pdbx_description
1 polymer ?
#
loop_
_entity_poly.entity_id
_entity_poly.type
_entity_poly.pdbx_seq_one_letter_code
_entity_poly.pdbx_strand_id
1 'polypeptide(L)' 'MAQQYDQKSFDSLELEESIKKCPDCGGKKFDLRGEERYCKKCGLVLE' A
#
# COMPACT_ATOMS: atom_id res chain seq x y z
N MET A 1 43.61 -4.12 -0.56
CA MET A 1 42.66 -3.05 -0.95
C MET A 1 41.33 -3.73 -1.24
N ALA A 2 40.48 -3.87 -0.23
CA ALA A 2 39.17 -4.48 -0.36
C ALA A 2 38.14 -3.38 -0.64
N GLN A 3 37.57 -3.38 -1.84
CA GLN A 3 36.38 -2.60 -2.13
C GLN A 3 35.17 -3.42 -1.64
N GLN A 4 34.50 -2.97 -0.58
CA GLN A 4 33.16 -3.43 -0.23
C GLN A 4 32.30 -2.19 -0.06
N TYR A 5 31.73 -1.75 -1.18
CA TYR A 5 30.73 -0.71 -1.24
C TYR A 5 29.37 -1.30 -0.87
N ASP A 6 28.68 -0.57 0.01
CA ASP A 6 27.23 -0.48 0.19
C ASP A 6 26.43 -1.79 0.40
N GLN A 7 26.27 -2.17 1.66
CA GLN A 7 25.23 -3.11 2.11
C GLN A 7 24.34 -2.46 3.18
N LYS A 8 23.95 -1.19 3.00
CA LYS A 8 23.19 -0.46 4.02
C LYS A 8 22.02 0.37 3.48
N SER A 9 21.45 -0.07 2.36
CA SER A 9 20.41 0.68 1.65
C SER A 9 19.24 -0.20 1.18
N PHE A 10 18.89 -1.27 1.89
CA PHE A 10 17.79 -2.15 1.48
C PHE A 10 16.71 -2.43 2.54
N ASP A 11 16.84 -1.91 3.76
CA ASP A 11 16.00 -2.35 4.91
C ASP A 11 15.11 -1.23 5.50
N SER A 12 14.86 -0.13 4.79
CA SER A 12 14.10 1.00 5.37
C SER A 12 13.02 1.62 4.48
N LEU A 13 12.67 1.00 3.35
CA LEU A 13 11.63 1.53 2.44
C LEU A 13 10.39 0.65 2.29
N GLU A 14 10.40 -0.60 2.79
CA GLU A 14 9.24 -1.50 2.63
C GLU A 14 8.14 -1.32 3.71
N LEU A 15 8.38 -0.52 4.76
CA LEU A 15 7.46 -0.44 5.90
C LEU A 15 6.37 0.65 5.77
N GLU A 16 6.45 1.56 4.81
CA GLU A 16 5.44 2.63 4.63
C GLU A 16 4.56 2.45 3.38
N GLU A 17 4.58 1.30 2.71
CA GLU A 17 3.48 0.92 1.80
C GLU A 17 2.34 0.24 2.59
N SER A 18 1.84 0.92 3.62
CA SER A 18 0.45 0.74 4.07
C SER A 18 -0.50 1.29 3.00
N ILE A 19 -0.32 0.90 1.74
CA ILE A 19 -1.32 1.07 0.73
C ILE A 19 -2.46 0.18 1.18
N LYS A 20 -3.45 0.78 1.84
CA LYS A 20 -4.78 0.18 2.02
C LYS A 20 -5.19 -0.28 0.62
N LYS A 21 -5.00 -1.56 0.31
CA LYS A 21 -5.51 -2.21 -0.89
C LYS A 21 -6.87 -2.76 -0.49
N CYS A 22 -7.81 -2.81 -1.43
CA CYS A 22 -9.05 -3.50 -1.20
C CYS A 22 -8.71 -4.98 -0.90
N PRO A 23 -9.14 -5.55 0.23
CA PRO A 23 -8.84 -6.92 0.60
C PRO A 23 -9.48 -7.92 -0.36
N ASP A 24 -10.57 -7.52 -1.03
CA ASP A 24 -11.32 -8.37 -1.94
C ASP A 24 -10.69 -8.43 -3.35
N CYS A 25 -10.45 -7.26 -3.97
CA CYS A 25 -10.02 -7.20 -5.37
C CYS A 25 -8.59 -6.68 -5.59
N GLY A 26 -7.85 -6.42 -4.51
CA GLY A 26 -6.50 -5.82 -4.51
C GLY A 26 -6.43 -4.38 -5.04
N GLY A 27 -7.60 -3.75 -5.23
CA GLY A 27 -7.69 -2.43 -5.85
C GLY A 27 -7.12 -1.33 -4.94
N LYS A 28 -6.34 -0.40 -5.51
CA LYS A 28 -5.82 0.77 -4.80
C LYS A 28 -6.72 2.01 -4.93
N LYS A 29 -7.84 1.88 -5.65
CA LYS A 29 -8.79 2.98 -5.91
C LYS A 29 -9.97 2.88 -4.96
N PHE A 30 -10.13 3.89 -4.13
CA PHE A 30 -11.25 4.03 -3.21
C PHE A 30 -12.00 5.33 -3.51
N ASP A 31 -13.26 5.33 -3.17
CA ASP A 31 -14.11 6.50 -3.18
C ASP A 31 -14.71 6.67 -1.78
N LEU A 32 -15.12 7.89 -1.45
CA LEU A 32 -15.64 8.26 -0.15
C LEU A 32 -17.07 8.74 -0.38
N ARG A 33 -18.05 8.02 0.19
CA ARG A 33 -19.47 8.40 0.15
C ARG A 33 -19.89 8.67 1.59
N GLY A 34 -19.99 9.95 1.95
CA GLY A 34 -20.22 10.36 3.33
C GLY A 34 -19.00 10.07 4.19
N GLU A 35 -19.18 9.28 5.26
CA GLU A 35 -18.12 8.84 6.17
C GLU A 35 -17.56 7.45 5.82
N GLU A 36 -18.13 6.78 4.83
CA GLU A 36 -17.74 5.42 4.43
C GLU A 36 -16.78 5.46 3.22
N ARG A 37 -15.70 4.67 3.29
CA ARG A 37 -14.81 4.43 2.16
C ARG A 37 -15.23 3.16 1.45
N TYR A 38 -15.24 3.15 0.13
CA TYR A 38 -15.51 1.94 -0.65
C TYR A 38 -14.55 1.80 -1.82
N CYS A 39 -14.26 0.56 -2.23
CA CYS A 39 -13.41 0.31 -3.38
C CYS A 39 -14.17 0.63 -4.67
N LYS A 40 -13.62 1.50 -5.53
CA LYS A 40 -14.23 1.76 -6.86
C LYS A 40 -14.25 0.56 -7.78
N LYS A 41 -13.37 -0.41 -7.56
CA LYS A 41 -13.18 -1.54 -8.46
C LYS A 41 -14.21 -2.64 -8.25
N CYS A 42 -14.44 -3.05 -7.00
CA CYS A 42 -15.41 -4.10 -6.66
C CYS A 42 -16.63 -3.59 -5.88
N GLY A 43 -16.62 -2.34 -5.40
CA GLY A 43 -17.72 -1.78 -4.60
C GLY A 43 -17.67 -2.14 -3.11
N LEU A 44 -16.64 -2.89 -2.66
CA LEU A 44 -16.51 -3.29 -1.26
C LEU A 44 -16.42 -2.07 -0.33
N VAL A 45 -17.28 -1.99 0.67
CA VAL A 45 -17.20 -1.00 1.75
C VAL A 45 -16.05 -1.36 2.70
N LEU A 46 -15.25 -0.38 3.02
CA LEU A 46 -14.10 -0.42 3.92
C LEU A 46 -14.45 0.51 5.08
N GLU A 47 -15.16 -0.04 6.06
CA GLU A 47 -15.45 0.60 7.35
C GLU A 47 -14.17 1.06 8.07
#